data_AF-A0AAU3HCI2-F1
#
_entry.id   AF-A0AAU3HCI2-F1
#
_cell.length_a   1.000
_cell.length_b   1.000
_cell.length_c   1.000
_cell.angle_alpha   90.00
_cell.angle_beta   90.00
_cell.angle_gamma   90.00
#
_symmetry.space_group_name_H-M   'P 1'
#
loop_
_entity.id
_entity.type
_entity.pdbx_description
1 polymer ?
#
loop_
_entity_poly.entity_id
_entity_poly.type
_entity_poly.pdbx_seq_one_letter_code
_entity_poly.pdbx_strand_id
1 'polypeptide(L)'
;MYTYDVQLTLGAPQPLPDEVALDGFDDCQFTLCATTVAWPHDPAVVDYHATEGHSWRLRLSRDGAQVVRLTSAAGEDPTTVDVSARGTASDLVLFFYGRIPLDSLEFEGDRRVFDQLAAWDPSV
;
A
#
# COMPACT_ATOMS: atom_id res chain seq x y z
N MET A 1 -3.35 -24.93 21.22
CA MET A 1 -4.52 -25.47 20.49
C MET A 1 -5.02 -24.35 19.62
N TYR A 2 -4.93 -24.58 18.32
CA TYR A 2 -5.05 -23.63 17.22
C TYR A 2 -6.53 -23.32 16.96
N THR A 3 -6.93 -22.06 17.06
CA THR A 3 -8.25 -21.59 16.61
C THR A 3 -8.05 -20.39 15.71
N TYR A 4 -7.45 -20.63 14.55
CA TYR A 4 -7.60 -19.77 13.38
C TYR A 4 -8.81 -20.31 12.62
N ASP A 5 -9.95 -19.67 12.84
CA ASP A 5 -11.15 -19.85 12.03
C ASP A 5 -10.97 -18.98 10.77
N VAL A 6 -10.61 -19.62 9.66
CA VAL A 6 -10.57 -18.96 8.34
C VAL A 6 -11.97 -19.08 7.75
N GLN A 7 -12.79 -18.05 7.97
CA GLN A 7 -13.97 -17.85 7.15
C GLN A 7 -13.54 -17.26 5.80
N LEU A 8 -13.59 -18.12 4.78
CA LEU A 8 -13.90 -17.71 3.41
C LEU A 8 -15.22 -16.93 3.41
N THR A 9 -15.29 -15.80 2.70
CA THR A 9 -16.37 -15.49 1.74
C THR A 9 -16.02 -14.20 1.00
N LEU A 10 -16.04 -14.26 -0.33
CA LEU A 10 -16.14 -13.11 -1.23
C LEU A 10 -17.45 -12.37 -0.92
N GLY A 11 -17.40 -11.45 0.04
CA GLY A 11 -18.48 -10.57 0.48
C GLY A 11 -17.88 -9.19 0.71
N ALA A 12 -18.70 -8.14 0.58
CA ALA A 12 -18.26 -6.75 0.50
C ALA A 12 -17.10 -6.39 1.47
N PRO A 13 -16.14 -5.56 1.02
CA PRO A 13 -14.97 -5.23 1.82
C PRO A 13 -15.40 -4.64 3.16
N GLN A 14 -15.27 -5.42 4.23
CA GLN A 14 -15.55 -4.98 5.58
C GLN A 14 -14.29 -4.37 6.17
N PRO A 15 -14.42 -3.24 6.89
CA PRO A 15 -13.26 -2.59 7.49
C PRO A 15 -12.55 -3.54 8.44
N LEU A 16 -11.24 -3.74 8.23
CA LEU A 16 -10.38 -4.51 9.12
C LEU A 16 -10.23 -3.74 10.45
N PRO A 17 -10.19 -4.42 11.61
CA PRO A 17 -9.86 -3.78 12.88
C PRO A 17 -8.50 -3.08 12.82
N ASP A 18 -8.39 -1.86 13.35
CA ASP A 18 -7.21 -1.00 13.19
C ASP A 18 -5.89 -1.70 13.54
N GLU A 19 -5.82 -2.40 14.68
CA GLU A 19 -4.61 -3.15 15.08
C GLU A 19 -4.25 -4.27 14.08
N VAL A 20 -5.25 -4.94 13.50
CA VAL A 20 -5.06 -6.01 12.51
C VAL A 20 -4.70 -5.42 11.13
N ALA A 21 -5.23 -4.26 10.78
CA ALA A 21 -4.87 -3.56 9.55
C ALA A 21 -3.42 -3.05 9.62
N LEU A 22 -3.00 -2.53 10.78
CA LEU A 22 -1.65 -2.02 11.01
C LEU A 22 -0.59 -3.11 11.10
N ASP A 23 -0.90 -4.23 11.77
CA ASP A 23 -0.06 -5.42 11.84
C ASP A 23 -0.03 -6.15 10.49
N GLY A 24 -1.19 -6.33 9.87
CA GLY A 24 -1.34 -6.96 8.56
C GLY A 24 -0.67 -6.18 7.43
N PHE A 25 -0.62 -4.85 7.48
CA PHE A 25 0.16 -4.06 6.53
C PHE A 25 1.66 -4.23 6.80
N ASP A 26 2.13 -4.25 8.06
CA ASP A 26 3.56 -4.52 8.33
C ASP A 26 4.01 -5.88 7.79
N ASP A 27 3.24 -6.93 8.07
CA ASP A 27 3.52 -8.30 7.62
C ASP A 27 3.34 -8.48 6.10
N CYS A 28 2.36 -7.80 5.48
CA CYS A 28 2.17 -7.80 4.01
C CYS A 28 3.29 -7.05 3.29
N GLN A 29 3.86 -6.01 3.89
CA GLN A 29 4.90 -5.21 3.25
C GLN A 29 6.20 -6.00 3.08
N PHE A 30 6.54 -6.83 4.06
CA PHE A 30 7.71 -7.72 3.99
C PHE A 30 7.46 -8.98 3.15
N THR A 31 6.23 -9.48 3.11
CA THR A 31 5.91 -10.79 2.50
C THR A 31 5.36 -10.69 1.08
N LEU A 32 4.64 -9.61 0.74
CA LEU A 32 3.89 -9.48 -0.51
C LEU A 32 4.31 -8.28 -1.38
N CYS A 33 4.88 -7.22 -0.79
CA CYS A 33 5.23 -6.00 -1.54
C CYS A 33 6.71 -5.90 -1.94
N ALA A 34 7.58 -6.72 -1.37
CA ALA A 34 8.97 -6.87 -1.81
C ALA A 34 9.04 -7.81 -3.02
N THR A 35 8.53 -7.35 -4.16
CA THR A 35 8.76 -8.03 -5.44
C THR A 35 10.04 -7.51 -6.08
N THR A 36 10.82 -8.41 -6.65
CA THR A 36 11.99 -8.10 -7.48
C THR A 36 11.61 -7.98 -8.97
N VAL A 37 10.34 -8.13 -9.31
CA VAL A 37 9.85 -7.88 -10.67
C VAL A 37 10.06 -6.42 -10.99
N ALA A 38 10.69 -6.14 -12.13
CA ALA A 38 11.00 -4.78 -12.51
C ALA A 38 9.72 -3.97 -12.73
N TRP A 39 9.67 -2.78 -12.13
CA TRP A 39 8.71 -1.76 -12.51
C TRP A 39 8.99 -1.32 -13.97
N PRO A 40 8.03 -1.47 -14.90
CA PRO A 40 8.28 -1.22 -16.33
C PRO A 40 8.17 0.27 -16.72
N HIS A 41 7.80 1.14 -15.77
CA HIS A 41 7.65 2.58 -15.99
C HIS A 41 8.79 3.37 -15.32
N ASP A 42 8.71 4.70 -15.39
CA ASP A 42 9.68 5.56 -14.71
C ASP A 42 9.65 5.30 -13.20
N PRO A 43 10.81 5.34 -12.51
CA PRO A 43 10.85 5.17 -11.06
C PRO A 43 9.93 6.16 -10.36
N ALA A 44 9.15 5.67 -9.40
CA ALA A 44 8.11 6.45 -8.74
C ALA A 44 8.05 6.15 -7.24
N VAL A 45 7.64 7.15 -6.46
CA VAL A 45 7.56 7.12 -5.01
C VAL A 45 6.14 7.46 -4.60
N VAL A 46 5.51 6.51 -3.90
CA VAL A 46 4.12 6.58 -3.46
C VAL A 46 4.09 6.59 -1.93
N ASP A 47 3.47 7.61 -1.34
CA ASP A 47 3.26 7.64 0.11
C ASP A 47 1.81 7.28 0.47
N TYR A 48 1.65 6.41 1.46
CA TYR A 48 0.36 6.01 2.01
C TYR A 48 0.26 6.49 3.45
N HIS A 49 -0.79 7.25 3.76
CA HIS A 49 -1.01 7.84 5.09
C HIS A 49 -2.30 7.29 5.69
N ALA A 50 -2.19 6.43 6.70
CA ALA A 50 -3.34 6.03 7.50
C ALA A 50 -3.76 7.18 8.43
N THR A 51 -5.06 7.43 8.52
CA THR A 51 -5.65 8.38 9.47
C THR A 51 -5.38 8.03 10.94
N GLU A 52 -5.08 6.77 11.21
CA GLU A 52 -4.74 6.17 12.49
C GLU A 52 -3.31 6.52 12.93
N GLY A 53 -2.55 7.25 12.10
CA GLY A 53 -1.26 7.85 12.46
C GLY A 53 -0.03 7.13 11.92
N HIS A 54 -0.21 6.05 11.15
CA HIS A 54 0.87 5.35 10.47
C HIS A 54 1.04 5.85 9.04
N SER A 55 2.26 5.79 8.53
CA SER A 55 2.55 6.14 7.14
C SER A 55 3.56 5.18 6.56
N TRP A 56 3.48 4.96 5.26
CA TRP A 56 4.34 4.05 4.52
C TRP A 56 4.73 4.69 3.19
N ARG A 57 5.92 4.33 2.70
CA ARG A 57 6.43 4.79 1.42
C ARG A 57 6.78 3.60 0.56
N LEU A 58 6.13 3.49 -0.58
CA LEU A 58 6.41 2.54 -1.64
C LEU A 58 7.32 3.19 -2.69
N ARG A 59 8.48 2.58 -2.91
CA ARG A 59 9.43 2.95 -3.97
C ARG A 59 9.35 1.92 -5.08
N LEU A 60 9.05 2.39 -6.28
CA LEU A 60 8.96 1.60 -7.51
C LEU A 60 10.20 1.89 -8.35
N SER A 61 10.90 0.84 -8.75
CA SER A 61 12.11 0.96 -9.56
C SER A 61 12.30 -0.30 -10.42
N ARG A 62 13.32 -0.29 -11.28
CA ARG A 62 13.71 -1.49 -12.03
C ARG A 62 14.09 -2.68 -11.15
N ASP A 63 14.49 -2.42 -9.89
CA ASP A 63 14.82 -3.45 -8.91
C ASP A 63 13.56 -4.00 -8.21
N GLY A 64 12.40 -3.43 -8.55
CA GLY A 64 11.07 -3.81 -8.14
C GLY A 64 10.46 -2.83 -7.14
N ALA A 65 9.56 -3.35 -6.31
CA ALA A 65 8.84 -2.59 -5.31
C ALA A 65 9.49 -2.79 -3.95
N GLN A 66 9.70 -1.68 -3.23
CA GLN A 66 10.26 -1.67 -1.89
C GLN A 66 9.41 -0.76 -1.03
N VAL A 67 9.00 -1.22 0.14
CA VAL A 67 8.18 -0.39 1.04
C VAL A 67 8.84 -0.23 2.38
N VAL A 68 8.73 0.99 2.90
CA VAL A 68 9.28 1.35 4.20
C VAL A 68 8.19 2.02 5.04
N ARG A 69 8.11 1.65 6.32
CA ARG A 69 7.28 2.35 7.29
C ARG A 69 7.92 3.71 7.58
N LEU A 70 7.19 4.79 7.33
CA LEU A 70 7.58 6.13 7.72
C LEU A 70 7.23 6.29 9.20
N THR A 71 8.25 6.39 10.05
CA THR A 71 8.05 6.83 11.43
C THR A 71 8.10 8.35 11.44
N SER A 72 7.28 9.00 12.26
CA SER A 72 7.25 10.46 12.42
C SER A 72 8.58 11.09 12.82
N ALA A 73 9.56 10.28 13.26
CA ALA A 73 10.93 10.69 13.57
C ALA A 73 11.95 10.43 12.43
N ALA A 74 11.59 9.63 11.42
CA ALA A 74 12.40 9.43 10.22
C ALA A 74 12.17 10.64 9.30
N GLY A 75 12.90 11.71 9.61
CA GLY A 75 12.86 12.97 8.89
C GLY A 75 12.91 12.77 7.38
N GLU A 76 12.05 13.54 6.70
CA GLU A 76 12.27 14.16 5.40
C GLU A 76 13.41 13.52 4.61
N ASP A 77 13.23 12.27 4.20
CA ASP A 77 14.02 11.73 3.11
C ASP A 77 13.61 12.61 1.91
N PRO A 78 14.51 13.44 1.35
CA PRO A 78 14.18 14.48 0.36
C PRO A 78 13.77 13.88 -0.99
N THR A 79 13.52 12.57 -1.03
CA THR A 79 12.82 11.88 -2.10
C THR A 79 11.51 12.61 -2.36
N THR A 80 11.41 13.26 -3.51
CA THR A 80 10.17 13.83 -4.03
C THR A 80 9.12 12.73 -4.10
N VAL A 81 8.02 12.91 -3.37
CA VAL A 81 6.85 12.03 -3.45
C VAL A 81 6.14 12.38 -4.75
N ASP A 82 5.99 11.39 -5.64
CA ASP A 82 5.32 11.58 -6.93
C ASP A 82 3.80 11.59 -6.73
N VAL A 83 3.31 10.78 -5.79
CA VAL A 83 1.91 10.71 -5.43
C VAL A 83 1.74 10.24 -3.98
N SER A 84 0.72 10.74 -3.28
CA SER A 84 0.33 10.29 -1.96
C SER A 84 -1.14 9.92 -1.92
N ALA A 85 -1.50 8.95 -1.08
CA ALA A 85 -2.88 8.60 -0.77
C ALA A 85 -3.09 8.52 0.74
N ARG A 86 -4.28 8.94 1.18
CA ARG A 86 -4.68 9.04 2.58
C ARG A 86 -6.07 8.44 2.75
N GLY A 87 -6.22 7.64 3.79
CA GLY A 87 -7.48 6.98 4.16
C GLY A 87 -7.32 6.21 5.45
N THR A 88 -8.31 5.39 5.81
CA THR A 88 -8.13 4.44 6.92
C THR A 88 -7.11 3.37 6.53
N ALA A 89 -6.45 2.75 7.49
CA ALA A 89 -5.55 1.62 7.23
C ALA A 89 -6.29 0.50 6.48
N SER A 90 -7.56 0.27 6.80
CA SER A 90 -8.38 -0.68 6.06
C SER A 90 -8.63 -0.26 4.61
N ASP A 91 -8.97 1.00 4.35
CA ASP A 91 -9.20 1.47 2.97
C ASP A 91 -7.92 1.38 2.14
N LEU A 92 -6.76 1.71 2.73
CA LEU A 92 -5.46 1.57 2.08
C LEU A 92 -5.16 0.11 1.70
N VAL A 93 -5.44 -0.85 2.60
CA VAL A 93 -5.33 -2.28 2.31
C VAL A 93 -6.26 -2.70 1.19
N LEU A 94 -7.53 -2.29 1.25
CA LEU A 94 -8.53 -2.63 0.24
C LEU A 94 -8.17 -2.05 -1.13
N PHE A 95 -7.67 -0.82 -1.16
CA PHE A 95 -7.18 -0.16 -2.37
C PHE A 95 -5.98 -0.90 -2.96
N PHE A 96 -5.02 -1.29 -2.11
CA PHE A 96 -3.85 -2.07 -2.53
C PHE A 96 -4.24 -3.40 -3.19
N TYR A 97 -5.28 -4.08 -2.69
CA TYR A 97 -5.83 -5.31 -3.30
C TYR A 97 -6.80 -5.06 -4.47
N GLY A 98 -6.92 -3.82 -4.95
CA GLY A 98 -7.83 -3.43 -6.03
C GLY A 98 -9.32 -3.67 -5.69
N ARG A 99 -9.69 -3.67 -4.41
CA ARG A 99 -11.07 -3.91 -3.93
C ARG A 99 -11.90 -2.62 -3.86
N ILE A 100 -11.26 -1.47 -3.73
CA ILE A 100 -11.89 -0.15 -3.81
C ILE A 100 -11.12 0.76 -4.81
N PRO A 101 -11.79 1.72 -5.46
CA PRO A 101 -11.13 2.65 -6.37
C PRO A 101 -10.32 3.72 -5.63
N LEU A 102 -9.35 4.35 -6.32
CA LEU A 102 -8.57 5.48 -5.78
C LEU A 102 -9.46 6.64 -5.34
N ASP A 103 -10.58 6.89 -6.02
CA ASP A 103 -11.54 7.95 -5.68
C ASP A 103 -12.22 7.76 -4.31
N SER A 104 -12.07 6.59 -3.67
CA SER A 104 -12.49 6.36 -2.28
C SER A 104 -11.46 6.85 -1.25
N LEU A 105 -10.25 7.23 -1.69
CA LEU A 105 -9.17 7.77 -0.87
C LEU A 105 -8.95 9.25 -1.21
N GLU A 106 -8.42 10.00 -0.25
CA GLU A 106 -7.85 11.32 -0.52
C GLU A 106 -6.47 11.12 -1.15
N PHE A 107 -6.17 11.71 -2.32
CA PHE A 107 -4.85 11.57 -2.94
C PHE A 107 -4.34 12.90 -3.50
N GLU A 108 -3.02 13.06 -3.54
CA GLU A 108 -2.33 14.23 -4.07
C GLU A 108 -1.18 13.79 -4.99
N GLY A 109 -0.92 14.53 -6.08
CA GLY A 109 0.18 14.23 -7.01
C GLY A 109 -0.27 13.57 -8.33
N ASP A 110 0.62 12.78 -8.95
CA ASP A 110 0.35 12.18 -10.26
C ASP A 110 -0.44 10.86 -10.16
N ARG A 111 -1.75 10.97 -10.42
CA ARG A 111 -2.67 9.82 -10.46
C ARG A 111 -2.22 8.71 -11.43
N ARG A 112 -1.43 9.03 -12.47
CA ARG A 112 -0.98 8.06 -13.46
C ARG A 112 -0.12 6.97 -12.83
N VAL A 113 0.60 7.28 -11.75
CA VAL A 113 1.39 6.30 -10.99
C VAL A 113 0.48 5.23 -10.40
N PHE A 114 -0.69 5.60 -9.87
CA PHE A 114 -1.67 4.63 -9.38
C PHE A 114 -2.32 3.82 -10.51
N ASP A 115 -2.64 4.46 -11.64
CA ASP A 115 -3.17 3.76 -12.82
C ASP A 115 -2.16 2.69 -13.32
N GLN A 116 -0.87 3.05 -13.36
CA GLN A 116 0.21 2.13 -13.71
C GLN A 116 0.37 1.02 -12.67
N LEU A 117 0.26 1.34 -11.38
CA LEU A 117 0.41 0.37 -10.29
C LEU A 117 -0.71 -0.66 -10.32
N ALA A 118 -1.95 -0.24 -10.60
CA ALA A 118 -3.10 -1.12 -10.74
C ALA A 118 -3.01 -2.01 -12.00
N ALA A 119 -2.34 -1.54 -13.06
CA ALA A 119 -2.11 -2.31 -14.29
C ALA A 119 -0.86 -3.21 -14.20
N TRP A 120 0.00 -3.00 -13.21
CA TRP A 120 1.23 -3.76 -13.05
C TRP A 120 0.93 -5.12 -12.42
N ASP A 121 1.26 -6.17 -13.16
CA ASP A 121 1.14 -7.55 -12.71
C ASP A 121 2.54 -8.09 -12.35
N PRO A 122 2.88 -8.25 -11.05
CA PRO A 122 4.15 -8.81 -10.62
C PRO A 122 4.19 -10.35 -10.65
N SER A 123 3.16 -11.03 -11.17
CA SER A 123 3.09 -12.49 -11.24
C SER A 123 3.52 -13.09 -12.58
N VAL A 124 3.78 -12.25 -13.59
CA VAL A 124 4.15 -12.67 -14.97
C VAL A 124 5.65 -12.80 -15.19
#